data_AF-A0A537THF9-F1
#
_entry.id   AF-A0A537THF9-F1
#
_cell.length_a   1.000
_cell.length_b   1.000
_cell.length_c   1.000
_cell.angle_alpha   90.00
_cell.angle_beta   90.00
_cell.angle_gamma   90.00
#
_symmetry.space_group_name_H-M   'P 1'
#
loop_
_entity.id
_entity.type
_entity.pdbx_description
1 polymer ?
#
loop_
_entity_poly.entity_id
_entity_poly.type
_entity_poly.pdbx_seq_one_letter_code
_entity_poly.pdbx_strand_id
1 'polypeptide(L)'
;MSTTRDNVTKEYATDEIAVEWEPSLCYHSRNCVRSLPQVFDESRRPWVKVDAATADEVEAAVARCPSGALRTRQLGVATAKPQQRPQVRASENGPLLVSGGVRILDADGNVLLRSTSRADAVLTLYQAEWCPFSSAVREVLTELGLDFVARPVEPWPNERAELQRVAATDQIPVLQTAEGHLYRGTREIFAHLRERDPWRFAAAHRRRFADHRDARESDATGQLIEYFRGTDELETAPTLPAEAEIVDVPDANRYELRLGGRLIGLAAYRRRDGRIAFTHTEVAASCEGRGFGSRLAAAALDDARHEGLDVVPLCPFIARYIERHPEYSQLVASS
;
A
#
# COMPACT_ATOMS: atom_id res chain seq x y z
N MET A 1 20.28 48.35 -17.52
CA MET A 1 20.67 48.58 -16.11
C MET A 1 19.73 47.79 -15.24
N SER A 2 20.16 46.58 -14.84
CA SER A 2 19.37 45.66 -14.03
C SER A 2 19.39 46.16 -12.59
N THR A 3 18.25 46.64 -12.08
CA THR A 3 18.10 47.02 -10.69
C THR A 3 18.06 45.76 -9.84
N THR A 4 19.13 45.50 -9.11
CA THR A 4 19.19 44.56 -7.99
C THR A 4 17.98 44.81 -7.09
N ARG A 5 16.98 43.93 -7.13
CA ARG A 5 15.86 44.00 -6.17
C ARG A 5 16.43 43.53 -4.84
N ASP A 6 16.58 44.48 -3.92
CA ASP A 6 16.97 44.20 -2.54
C ASP A 6 16.03 43.13 -1.97
N ASN A 7 16.62 41.98 -1.65
CA ASN A 7 15.95 40.80 -1.15
C ASN A 7 15.67 40.96 0.36
N VAL A 8 15.00 42.05 0.73
CA VAL A 8 14.78 42.42 2.13
C VAL A 8 13.57 41.66 2.66
N THR A 9 13.85 40.72 3.55
CA THR A 9 12.85 40.09 4.41
C THR A 9 12.17 41.18 5.25
N LYS A 10 10.84 41.24 5.20
CA LYS A 10 10.04 42.18 5.99
C LYS A 10 9.44 41.47 7.18
N GLU A 11 9.55 42.05 8.36
CA GLU A 11 8.91 41.54 9.58
C GLU A 11 7.69 42.39 9.93
N TYR A 12 6.62 41.72 10.35
CA TYR A 12 5.42 42.33 10.91
C TYR A 12 5.14 41.65 12.24
N ALA A 13 5.09 42.39 13.35
CA ALA A 13 5.06 41.78 14.68
C ALA A 13 4.00 42.40 15.60
N THR A 14 3.52 41.59 16.53
CA THR A 14 2.81 41.96 17.76
C THR A 14 3.61 41.47 18.97
N ASP A 15 3.10 41.71 20.18
CA ASP A 15 3.69 41.18 21.41
C ASP A 15 3.62 39.64 21.50
N GLU A 16 2.77 38.98 20.70
CA GLU A 16 2.56 37.54 20.74
C GLU A 16 3.22 36.79 19.57
N ILE A 17 3.32 37.41 18.38
CA ILE A 17 3.79 36.74 17.16
C ILE A 17 4.44 37.71 16.16
N ALA A 18 5.48 37.26 15.48
CA ALA A 18 6.07 37.90 14.31
C ALA A 18 5.83 37.06 13.05
N VAL A 19 5.49 37.74 11.96
CA VAL A 19 5.39 37.20 10.59
C VAL A 19 6.53 37.79 9.77
N GLU A 20 7.43 36.93 9.30
CA GLU A 20 8.49 37.26 8.36
C GLU A 20 8.04 36.95 6.93
N TRP A 21 8.25 37.90 6.02
CA TRP A 21 7.92 37.78 4.61
C TRP A 21 9.15 38.01 3.73
N GLU A 22 9.51 36.99 2.95
CA GLU A 22 10.60 37.03 1.98
C GLU A 22 10.03 37.03 0.54
N PRO A 23 9.94 38.20 -0.12
CA PRO A 23 9.19 38.32 -1.38
C PRO A 23 9.75 37.47 -2.52
N SER A 24 11.07 37.22 -2.55
CA SER A 24 11.73 36.43 -3.60
C SER A 24 11.31 34.96 -3.63
N LEU A 25 10.86 34.41 -2.49
CA LEU A 25 10.37 33.05 -2.40
C LEU A 25 8.89 32.95 -2.83
N CYS A 26 8.15 34.07 -2.87
CA CYS A 26 6.71 34.06 -3.07
C CYS A 26 6.33 33.80 -4.54
N TYR A 27 5.67 32.66 -4.82
CA TYR A 27 5.07 32.40 -6.13
C TYR A 27 3.60 32.86 -6.25
N HIS A 28 3.09 33.62 -5.28
CA HIS A 28 1.75 34.19 -5.27
C HIS A 28 0.58 33.18 -5.38
N SER A 29 0.63 32.09 -4.61
CA SER A 29 -0.48 31.11 -4.51
C SER A 29 -1.81 31.71 -4.01
N ARG A 30 -1.75 32.85 -3.31
CA ARG A 30 -2.86 33.53 -2.62
C ARG A 30 -3.50 32.70 -1.49
N ASN A 31 -2.85 31.63 -1.03
CA ASN A 31 -3.38 30.84 0.09
C ASN A 31 -3.54 31.67 1.36
N CYS A 32 -2.55 32.52 1.67
CA CYS A 32 -2.58 33.41 2.83
C CYS A 32 -3.77 34.39 2.78
N VAL A 33 -3.95 35.06 1.64
CA VAL A 33 -5.06 36.01 1.39
C VAL A 33 -6.41 35.31 1.47
N ARG A 34 -6.53 34.11 0.89
CA ARG A 34 -7.79 33.34 0.93
C ARG A 34 -8.11 32.81 2.32
N SER A 35 -7.09 32.39 3.08
CA SER A 35 -7.29 31.80 4.40
C SER A 35 -7.56 32.84 5.49
N LEU A 36 -6.98 34.03 5.38
CA LEU A 36 -7.05 35.06 6.41
C LEU A 36 -6.97 36.48 5.81
N PRO A 37 -7.99 36.90 5.02
CA PRO A 37 -7.98 38.15 4.26
C PRO A 37 -7.90 39.41 5.14
N GLN A 38 -8.35 39.33 6.40
CA GLN A 38 -8.22 40.45 7.35
C GLN A 38 -6.76 40.73 7.73
N VAL A 39 -5.90 39.69 7.71
CA VAL A 39 -4.46 39.79 7.97
C VAL A 39 -3.68 40.02 6.68
N PHE A 40 -3.94 39.25 5.63
CA PHE A 40 -3.22 39.30 4.35
C PHE A 40 -4.08 39.91 3.24
N ASP A 41 -3.74 41.11 2.79
CA ASP A 41 -4.49 41.85 1.79
C ASP A 41 -3.56 42.54 0.78
N GLU A 42 -3.49 42.04 -0.46
CA GLU A 42 -2.64 42.58 -1.52
C GLU A 42 -3.01 44.01 -1.96
N SER A 43 -4.22 44.47 -1.64
CA SER A 43 -4.70 45.82 -1.97
C SER A 43 -4.26 46.86 -0.93
N ARG A 44 -3.90 46.42 0.28
CA ARG A 44 -3.51 47.31 1.39
C ARG A 44 -1.99 47.46 1.53
N ARG A 45 -1.54 48.56 2.13
CA ARG A 45 -0.16 48.76 2.59
C ARG A 45 -0.17 49.26 4.06
N PRO A 46 0.42 48.54 5.04
CA PRO A 46 1.06 47.23 4.90
C PRO A 46 0.06 46.14 4.51
N TRP A 47 0.51 45.20 3.68
CA TRP A 47 -0.34 44.12 3.18
C TRP A 47 -0.55 43.02 4.24
N VAL A 48 0.33 42.95 5.24
CA VAL A 48 0.22 42.09 6.42
C VAL A 48 -0.17 42.95 7.63
N LYS A 49 -1.27 42.62 8.29
CA LYS A 49 -1.74 43.24 9.54
C LYS A 49 -1.92 42.15 10.60
N VAL A 50 -0.85 41.87 11.34
CA VAL A 50 -0.75 40.72 12.25
C VAL A 50 -1.70 40.84 13.46
N ASP A 51 -2.03 42.07 13.86
CA ASP A 51 -2.98 42.40 14.94
C ASP A 51 -4.47 42.24 14.53
N ALA A 52 -4.77 41.85 13.29
CA ALA A 52 -6.15 41.67 12.81
C ALA A 52 -6.74 40.28 13.12
N ALA A 53 -5.97 39.37 13.71
CA ALA A 53 -6.40 38.03 14.10
C ALA A 53 -5.55 37.52 15.30
N THR A 54 -5.95 36.39 15.87
CA THR A 54 -5.16 35.77 16.95
C THR A 54 -3.85 35.17 16.42
N ALA A 55 -2.84 35.01 17.29
CA ALA A 55 -1.56 34.41 16.91
C ALA A 55 -1.72 33.01 16.29
N ASP A 56 -2.67 32.21 16.79
CA ASP A 56 -3.01 30.89 16.29
C ASP A 56 -3.60 30.91 14.87
N GLU A 57 -4.50 31.85 14.59
CA GLU A 57 -5.09 32.02 13.26
C GLU A 57 -4.04 32.50 12.25
N VAL A 58 -3.17 33.44 12.67
CA VAL A 58 -2.04 33.92 11.86
C VAL A 58 -1.08 32.78 11.54
N GLU A 59 -0.70 31.96 12.53
CA GLU A 59 0.17 30.80 12.35
C GLU A 59 -0.45 29.78 11.40
N ALA A 60 -1.73 29.44 11.57
CA ALA A 60 -2.44 28.53 10.68
C ALA A 60 -2.52 29.05 9.24
N ALA A 61 -2.68 30.36 9.05
CA ALA A 61 -2.70 31.00 7.73
C ALA A 61 -1.30 31.03 7.08
N VAL A 62 -0.25 31.34 7.84
CA VAL A 62 1.14 31.31 7.36
C VAL A 62 1.57 29.89 6.98
N ALA A 63 1.17 28.87 7.76
CA ALA A 63 1.46 27.47 7.47
C ALA A 63 0.89 26.96 6.13
N ARG A 64 -0.08 27.68 5.56
CA ARG A 64 -0.62 27.42 4.20
C ARG A 64 0.22 28.04 3.09
N CYS A 65 1.34 28.71 3.40
CA CYS A 65 2.28 29.27 2.43
C CYS A 65 3.19 28.16 1.87
N PRO A 66 2.95 27.67 0.64
CA PRO A 66 3.65 26.52 0.08
C PRO A 66 5.10 26.82 -0.33
N SER A 67 5.44 28.10 -0.52
CA SER A 67 6.78 28.55 -0.89
C SER A 67 7.73 28.74 0.29
N GLY A 68 7.21 28.77 1.52
CA GLY A 68 7.98 29.23 2.68
C GLY A 68 8.30 30.73 2.65
N ALA A 69 7.66 31.50 1.76
CA ALA A 69 7.82 32.96 1.69
C ALA A 69 7.26 33.69 2.92
N LEU A 70 6.41 33.03 3.69
CA LEU A 70 5.90 33.51 4.98
C LEU A 70 6.36 32.53 6.06
N ARG A 71 6.88 33.06 7.17
CA ARG A 71 7.31 32.31 8.36
C ARG A 71 6.82 33.00 9.63
N THR A 72 6.62 32.26 10.70
CA THR A 72 6.19 32.80 12.00
C THR A 72 7.22 32.55 13.09
N ARG A 73 7.25 33.45 14.08
CA ARG A 73 8.04 33.34 15.31
C ARG A 73 7.21 33.85 16.48
N GLN A 74 7.02 33.03 17.52
CA GLN A 74 6.27 33.45 18.72
C GLN A 74 7.12 34.43 19.57
N LEU A 75 6.46 35.48 20.09
CA LEU A 75 7.10 36.59 20.81
C LEU A 75 6.63 36.77 22.27
N GLY A 76 5.63 35.99 22.72
CA GLY A 76 5.10 36.02 24.09
C GLY A 76 5.42 34.78 24.93
N VAL A 77 5.16 34.86 26.24
CA VAL A 77 5.16 33.68 27.14
C VAL A 77 4.09 32.73 26.63
N ALA A 78 4.52 31.60 26.10
CA ALA A 78 3.64 30.58 25.54
C ALA A 78 2.49 30.27 26.52
N THR A 79 1.26 30.68 26.20
CA THR A 79 0.10 29.93 26.60
C THR A 79 0.22 28.60 25.88
N ALA A 80 0.84 27.64 26.56
CA ALA A 80 0.94 26.29 26.06
C ALA A 80 -0.50 25.84 25.75
N LYS A 81 -0.84 25.75 24.44
CA LYS A 81 -1.89 24.83 23.99
C LYS A 81 -1.66 23.56 24.78
N PRO A 82 -2.67 22.99 25.46
CA PRO A 82 -2.45 21.82 26.29
C PRO A 82 -1.72 20.79 25.44
N GLN A 83 -0.41 20.64 25.70
CA GLN A 83 0.36 19.57 25.10
C GLN A 83 -0.40 18.34 25.54
N GLN A 84 -1.03 17.66 24.57
CA GLN A 84 -1.71 16.41 24.86
C GLN A 84 -0.72 15.59 25.66
N ARG A 85 -1.06 15.33 26.94
CA ARG A 85 -0.15 14.61 27.82
C ARG A 85 0.25 13.33 27.09
N PRO A 86 1.54 12.98 27.05
CA PRO A 86 1.95 11.75 26.43
C PRO A 86 1.19 10.61 27.09
N GLN A 87 0.39 9.90 26.29
CA GLN A 87 -0.39 8.75 26.73
C GLN A 87 0.13 7.52 26.01
N VAL A 88 0.28 6.45 26.78
CA VAL A 88 0.56 5.11 26.28
C VAL A 88 -0.64 4.26 26.65
N ARG A 89 -1.40 3.82 25.66
CA ARG A 89 -2.56 2.93 25.83
C ARG A 89 -2.24 1.55 25.31
N ALA A 90 -2.41 0.53 26.14
CA ALA A 90 -2.37 -0.84 25.67
C ALA A 90 -3.63 -1.15 24.86
N SER A 91 -3.49 -1.83 23.73
CA SER A 91 -4.60 -2.44 23.01
C SER A 91 -4.69 -3.92 23.39
N GLU A 92 -5.91 -4.45 23.49
CA GLU A 92 -6.13 -5.88 23.76
C GLU A 92 -5.52 -6.69 22.60
N ASN A 93 -4.51 -7.51 22.92
CA ASN A 93 -3.69 -8.29 21.97
C ASN A 93 -3.03 -7.47 20.84
N GLY A 94 -2.71 -6.19 21.06
CA GLY A 94 -2.12 -5.32 20.04
C GLY A 94 -0.99 -4.41 20.56
N PRO A 95 -0.46 -3.52 19.69
CA PRO A 95 0.66 -2.64 20.04
C PRO A 95 0.25 -1.57 21.07
N LEU A 96 1.26 -0.97 21.70
CA LEU A 96 1.09 0.22 22.52
C LEU A 96 0.80 1.44 21.64
N LEU A 97 -0.34 2.09 21.85
CA LEU A 97 -0.72 3.33 21.18
C LEU A 97 -0.11 4.50 21.93
N VAL A 98 0.80 5.23 21.28
CA VAL A 98 1.51 6.37 21.85
C VAL A 98 0.99 7.67 21.22
N SER A 99 0.44 8.56 22.03
CA SER A 99 -0.15 9.84 21.57
C SER A 99 0.34 11.01 22.41
N GLY A 100 0.40 12.22 21.82
CA GLY A 100 1.10 13.36 22.41
C GLY A 100 2.62 13.22 22.20
N GLY A 101 3.34 14.31 21.91
CA GLY A 101 4.72 14.23 21.45
C GLY A 101 5.66 13.39 22.35
N VAL A 102 5.93 12.14 21.95
CA VAL A 102 6.85 11.21 22.65
C VAL A 102 8.13 11.01 21.85
N ARG A 103 9.23 10.78 22.57
CA ARG A 103 10.49 10.27 22.04
C ARG A 103 10.71 8.85 22.57
N ILE A 104 10.94 7.90 21.67
CA ILE A 104 11.36 6.54 22.03
C ILE A 104 12.89 6.50 21.97
N LEU A 105 13.54 5.96 23.00
CA LEU A 105 14.99 5.83 23.10
C LEU A 105 15.40 4.35 23.13
N ASP A 106 16.59 4.01 22.65
CA ASP A 106 17.20 2.69 22.86
C ASP A 106 17.87 2.60 24.24
N ALA A 107 18.47 1.44 24.54
CA ALA A 107 19.16 1.18 25.81
C ALA A 107 20.38 2.10 26.02
N ASP A 108 20.96 2.63 24.94
CA ASP A 108 22.12 3.52 24.95
C ASP A 108 21.70 5.01 24.96
N GLY A 109 20.40 5.30 24.97
CA GLY A 109 19.84 6.65 25.01
C GLY A 109 19.70 7.33 23.64
N ASN A 110 19.94 6.63 22.53
CA ASN A 110 19.72 7.15 21.18
C ASN A 110 18.24 7.18 20.84
N VAL A 111 17.81 8.18 20.08
CA VAL A 111 16.40 8.32 19.70
C VAL A 111 16.04 7.36 18.59
N LEU A 112 15.12 6.44 18.87
CA LEU A 112 14.51 5.54 17.90
C LEU A 112 13.35 6.18 17.14
N LEU A 113 12.57 7.07 17.79
CA LEU A 113 11.38 7.67 17.17
C LEU A 113 11.05 9.05 17.75
N ARG A 114 10.70 10.03 16.90
CA ARG A 114 10.14 11.34 17.30
C ARG A 114 8.73 11.49 16.76
N SER A 115 7.74 11.59 17.63
CA SER A 115 6.39 11.99 17.23
C SER A 115 6.41 13.47 16.80
N THR A 116 6.05 13.76 15.55
CA THR A 116 5.85 15.14 15.09
C THR A 116 4.42 15.58 15.44
N SER A 117 4.31 16.77 16.02
CA SER A 117 3.08 17.34 16.58
C SER A 117 2.06 17.83 15.56
N ARG A 118 2.01 17.26 14.34
CA ARG A 118 0.83 17.46 13.49
C ARG A 118 -0.21 16.47 13.94
N ALA A 119 -1.27 16.99 14.54
CA ALA A 119 -2.50 16.26 14.81
C ALA A 119 -3.22 15.91 13.49
N ASP A 120 -2.55 15.20 12.59
CA ASP A 120 -3.22 14.38 11.59
C ASP A 120 -3.56 13.09 12.33
N ALA A 121 -4.71 13.15 12.98
CA ALA A 121 -5.17 12.13 13.87
C ALA A 121 -5.33 10.83 13.06
N VAL A 122 -4.49 9.82 13.38
CA VAL A 122 -4.27 8.63 12.55
C VAL A 122 -5.59 7.93 12.28
N LEU A 123 -5.92 7.74 11.00
CA LEU A 123 -7.13 7.03 10.59
C LEU A 123 -7.00 5.54 10.91
N THR A 124 -8.09 4.85 11.23
CA THR A 124 -8.10 3.39 11.32
C THR A 124 -8.87 2.81 10.14
N LEU A 125 -8.22 1.97 9.34
CA LEU A 125 -8.84 1.27 8.21
C LEU A 125 -9.01 -0.20 8.58
N TYR A 126 -10.24 -0.63 8.84
CA TYR A 126 -10.61 -2.03 9.01
C TYR A 126 -10.64 -2.71 7.64
N GLN A 127 -9.75 -3.68 7.43
CA GLN A 127 -9.46 -4.21 6.10
C GLN A 127 -8.90 -5.63 6.10
N ALA A 128 -8.79 -6.20 4.90
CA ALA A 128 -8.02 -7.40 4.66
C ALA A 128 -7.24 -7.26 3.35
N GLU A 129 -6.05 -7.84 3.29
CA GLU A 129 -5.14 -7.73 2.13
C GLU A 129 -5.75 -8.32 0.85
N TRP A 130 -6.57 -9.38 0.97
CA TRP A 130 -7.26 -10.03 -0.14
C TRP A 130 -8.44 -9.22 -0.70
N CYS A 131 -8.91 -8.18 0.01
CA CYS A 131 -10.09 -7.44 -0.38
C CYS A 131 -9.72 -6.35 -1.41
N PRO A 132 -10.23 -6.42 -2.66
CA PRO A 132 -9.93 -5.41 -3.69
C PRO A 132 -10.43 -4.02 -3.31
N PHE A 133 -11.55 -3.94 -2.60
CA PHE A 133 -12.11 -2.68 -2.09
C PHE A 133 -11.21 -2.03 -1.03
N SER A 134 -10.57 -2.84 -0.17
CA SER A 134 -9.58 -2.38 0.79
C SER A 134 -8.28 -1.90 0.12
N SER A 135 -7.81 -2.62 -0.92
CA SER A 135 -6.67 -2.16 -1.73
C SER A 135 -6.93 -0.78 -2.35
N ALA A 136 -8.12 -0.57 -2.91
CA ALA A 136 -8.50 0.71 -3.51
C ALA A 136 -8.49 1.87 -2.48
N VAL A 137 -8.95 1.61 -1.25
CA VAL A 137 -8.88 2.62 -0.19
C VAL A 137 -7.44 2.94 0.21
N ARG A 138 -6.59 1.93 0.37
CA ARG A 138 -5.17 2.15 0.71
C ARG A 138 -4.41 2.96 -0.34
N GLU A 139 -4.72 2.72 -1.62
CA GLU A 139 -4.17 3.50 -2.73
C GLU A 139 -4.55 4.99 -2.60
N VAL A 140 -5.84 5.28 -2.41
CA VAL A 140 -6.32 6.66 -2.23
C VAL A 140 -5.71 7.32 -0.99
N LEU A 141 -5.62 6.62 0.14
CA LEU A 141 -4.97 7.16 1.34
C LEU A 141 -3.49 7.50 1.10
N THR A 142 -2.78 6.66 0.35
CA THR A 142 -1.38 6.91 -0.06
C THR A 142 -1.27 8.13 -0.97
N GLU A 143 -2.20 8.31 -1.91
CA GLU A 143 -2.22 9.49 -2.78
C GLU A 143 -2.59 10.80 -2.07
N LEU A 144 -3.30 10.71 -0.95
CA LEU A 144 -3.60 11.87 -0.11
C LEU A 144 -2.50 12.15 0.92
N GLY A 145 -1.52 11.25 1.06
CA GLY A 145 -0.46 11.35 2.06
C GLY A 145 -1.01 11.27 3.50
N LEU A 146 -2.07 10.48 3.71
CA LEU A 146 -2.71 10.32 5.01
C LEU A 146 -2.16 9.10 5.74
N ASP A 147 -1.73 9.31 6.99
CA ASP A 147 -1.32 8.23 7.87
C ASP A 147 -2.54 7.44 8.36
N PHE A 148 -2.42 6.11 8.34
CA PHE A 148 -3.47 5.22 8.82
C PHE A 148 -2.92 3.95 9.47
N VAL A 149 -3.68 3.39 10.40
CA VAL A 149 -3.51 2.04 10.94
C VAL A 149 -4.36 1.09 10.09
N ALA A 150 -3.70 0.12 9.46
CA ALA A 150 -4.39 -1.02 8.86
C ALA A 150 -4.81 -1.99 9.96
N ARG A 151 -6.10 -2.02 10.31
CA ARG A 151 -6.64 -2.96 11.30
C ARG A 151 -7.15 -4.21 10.55
N PRO A 152 -6.50 -5.37 10.68
CA PRO A 152 -6.98 -6.60 10.07
C PRO A 152 -8.34 -7.00 10.68
N VAL A 153 -9.18 -7.62 9.87
CA VAL A 153 -10.46 -8.22 10.31
C VAL A 153 -10.46 -9.72 10.05
N GLU A 154 -11.36 -10.44 10.73
CA GLU A 154 -11.57 -11.86 10.47
C GLU A 154 -11.92 -12.13 9.00
N PRO A 155 -11.43 -13.23 8.40
CA PRO A 155 -11.66 -13.53 6.99
C PRO A 155 -13.15 -13.64 6.65
N TRP A 156 -13.93 -14.30 7.51
CA TRP A 156 -15.34 -14.59 7.29
C TRP A 156 -16.24 -13.49 7.90
N PRO A 157 -17.19 -12.91 7.14
CA PRO A 157 -18.02 -11.81 7.63
C PRO A 157 -18.76 -12.09 8.96
N ASN A 158 -19.35 -13.29 9.08
CA ASN A 158 -20.09 -13.71 10.27
C ASN A 158 -19.22 -13.82 11.54
N GLU A 159 -17.89 -13.82 11.40
CA GLU A 159 -16.94 -13.92 12.52
C GLU A 159 -16.37 -12.56 12.93
N ARG A 160 -16.68 -11.49 12.18
CA ARG A 160 -16.19 -10.12 12.42
C ARG A 160 -16.92 -9.44 13.59
N ALA A 161 -16.95 -10.09 14.76
CA ALA A 161 -17.64 -9.59 15.95
C ALA A 161 -17.11 -8.22 16.41
N GLU A 162 -15.80 -7.96 16.30
CA GLU A 162 -15.23 -6.64 16.58
C GLU A 162 -15.79 -5.57 15.64
N LEU A 163 -15.79 -5.83 14.33
CA LEU A 163 -16.30 -4.89 13.33
C LEU A 163 -17.79 -4.65 13.51
N GLN A 164 -18.56 -5.69 13.83
CA GLN A 164 -19.97 -5.57 14.13
C GLN A 164 -20.20 -4.70 15.38
N ARG A 165 -19.38 -4.83 16.42
CA ARG A 165 -19.47 -3.97 17.62
C ARG A 165 -19.09 -2.52 17.33
N VAL A 166 -18.01 -2.29 16.60
CA VAL A 166 -17.47 -0.94 16.36
C VAL A 166 -18.27 -0.19 15.32
N ALA A 167 -18.63 -0.88 14.23
CA ALA A 167 -19.19 -0.26 13.05
C ALA A 167 -20.60 -0.75 12.70
N ALA A 168 -21.21 -1.66 13.45
CA ALA A 168 -22.53 -2.22 13.13
C ALA A 168 -22.61 -2.78 11.70
N THR A 169 -21.50 -3.34 11.21
CA THR A 169 -21.40 -4.00 9.92
C THR A 169 -20.36 -5.11 9.98
N ASP A 170 -20.56 -6.12 9.15
CA ASP A 170 -19.58 -7.16 8.86
C ASP A 170 -18.87 -6.93 7.52
N GLN A 171 -19.19 -5.86 6.78
CA GLN A 171 -18.60 -5.57 5.48
C GLN A 171 -17.34 -4.70 5.62
N ILE A 172 -16.32 -4.99 4.81
CA ILE A 172 -15.10 -4.20 4.70
C ILE A 172 -14.98 -3.57 3.31
N PRO A 173 -14.27 -2.43 3.16
CA PRO A 173 -13.54 -1.68 4.20
C PRO A 173 -14.44 -0.81 5.08
N VAL A 174 -13.97 -0.51 6.31
CA VAL A 174 -14.51 0.57 7.16
C VAL A 174 -13.38 1.52 7.55
N LEU A 175 -13.59 2.82 7.34
CA LEU A 175 -12.66 3.86 7.79
C LEU A 175 -13.22 4.54 9.03
N GLN A 176 -12.42 4.60 10.09
CA GLN A 176 -12.71 5.34 11.31
C GLN A 176 -11.76 6.54 11.42
N THR A 177 -12.31 7.74 11.63
CA THR A 177 -11.51 8.93 11.96
C THR A 177 -11.10 8.92 13.43
N ALA A 178 -10.13 9.73 13.82
CA ALA A 178 -9.72 9.78 15.22
C ALA A 178 -10.81 10.35 16.15
N GLU A 179 -11.75 11.13 15.62
CA GLU A 179 -12.94 11.61 16.33
C GLU A 179 -14.01 10.51 16.47
N GLY A 180 -13.78 9.32 15.90
CA GLY A 180 -14.67 8.17 15.99
C GLY A 180 -15.74 8.09 14.89
N HIS A 181 -15.72 8.98 13.89
CA HIS A 181 -16.65 8.90 12.76
C HIS A 181 -16.34 7.69 11.89
N LEU A 182 -17.39 7.01 11.43
CA LEU A 182 -17.29 5.75 10.69
C LEU A 182 -17.87 5.89 9.28
N TYR A 183 -17.09 5.46 8.29
CA TYR A 183 -17.47 5.40 6.88
C TYR A 183 -17.40 3.95 6.39
N ARG A 184 -18.51 3.41 5.90
CA ARG A 184 -18.66 2.00 5.54
C ARG A 184 -18.65 1.80 4.03
N GLY A 185 -17.76 0.93 3.57
CA GLY A 185 -17.57 0.63 2.17
C GLY A 185 -16.91 1.78 1.39
N THR A 186 -16.50 1.48 0.17
CA THR A 186 -15.72 2.41 -0.68
C THR A 186 -16.47 3.69 -1.00
N ARG A 187 -17.81 3.63 -1.15
CA ARG A 187 -18.62 4.79 -1.53
C ARG A 187 -18.58 5.89 -0.47
N GLU A 188 -18.86 5.56 0.79
CA GLU A 188 -18.84 6.54 1.88
C GLU A 188 -17.42 7.06 2.15
N ILE A 189 -16.45 6.14 2.12
CA ILE A 189 -15.03 6.47 2.32
C ILE A 189 -14.55 7.45 1.24
N PHE A 190 -14.79 7.15 -0.05
CA PHE A 190 -14.36 8.03 -1.14
C PHE A 190 -15.12 9.36 -1.15
N ALA A 191 -16.40 9.38 -0.74
CA ALA A 191 -17.12 10.63 -0.56
C ALA A 191 -16.46 11.51 0.51
N HIS A 192 -16.08 10.92 1.66
CA HIS A 192 -15.37 11.63 2.73
C HIS A 192 -13.99 12.15 2.29
N LEU A 193 -13.26 11.36 1.51
CA LEU A 193 -11.90 11.69 1.11
C LEU A 193 -11.82 12.68 -0.07
N ARG A 194 -12.92 12.87 -0.84
CA ARG A 194 -12.93 13.63 -2.10
C ARG A 194 -12.49 15.08 -1.97
N GLU A 195 -12.77 15.72 -0.84
CA GLU A 195 -12.49 17.15 -0.63
C GLU A 195 -11.03 17.43 -0.26
N ARG A 196 -10.21 16.39 -0.12
CA ARG A 196 -8.80 16.52 0.27
C ARG A 196 -7.90 16.69 -0.95
N ASP A 197 -6.93 17.59 -0.82
CA ASP A 197 -5.91 17.78 -1.85
C ASP A 197 -4.86 16.65 -1.82
N PRO A 198 -4.44 16.14 -2.99
CA PRO A 198 -3.37 15.17 -3.07
C PRO A 198 -2.03 15.77 -2.64
N TRP A 199 -1.19 14.97 -1.97
CA TRP A 199 0.15 15.40 -1.61
C TRP A 199 1.11 15.41 -2.82
N ARG A 200 2.29 16.02 -2.65
CA ARG A 200 3.28 16.25 -3.73
C ARG A 200 3.72 15.01 -4.50
N PHE A 201 3.55 13.80 -3.95
CA PHE A 201 3.97 12.55 -4.58
C PHE A 201 2.81 11.74 -5.19
N ALA A 202 1.56 12.22 -5.11
CA ALA A 202 0.39 11.46 -5.58
C ALA A 202 0.52 11.00 -7.04
N ALA A 203 0.95 11.88 -7.95
CA ALA A 203 1.13 11.55 -9.36
C ALA A 203 2.23 10.50 -9.59
N ALA A 204 3.30 10.52 -8.79
CA ALA A 204 4.35 9.51 -8.85
C ALA A 204 3.86 8.15 -8.35
N HIS A 205 3.04 8.12 -7.29
CA HIS A 205 2.40 6.91 -6.80
C HIS A 205 1.47 6.29 -7.85
N ARG A 206 0.60 7.07 -8.51
CA ARG A 206 -0.25 6.59 -9.62
C ARG A 206 0.57 5.97 -10.75
N ARG A 207 1.64 6.65 -11.16
CA ARG A 207 2.51 6.17 -12.23
C ARG A 207 3.16 4.84 -11.85
N ARG A 208 3.75 4.75 -10.66
CA ARG A 208 4.34 3.50 -10.16
C ARG A 208 3.30 2.40 -10.04
N PHE A 209 2.10 2.72 -9.57
CA PHE A 209 1.00 1.77 -9.52
C PHE A 209 0.67 1.20 -10.90
N ALA A 210 0.59 2.06 -11.92
CA ALA A 210 0.36 1.64 -13.31
C ALA A 210 1.53 0.84 -13.89
N ASP A 211 2.79 1.25 -13.65
CA ASP A 211 3.99 0.55 -14.09
C ASP A 211 4.09 -0.87 -13.52
N HIS A 212 3.49 -1.12 -12.34
CA HIS A 212 3.47 -2.42 -11.67
C HIS A 212 2.15 -3.19 -11.88
N ARG A 213 1.30 -2.79 -12.83
CA ARG A 213 0.03 -3.49 -13.13
C ARG A 213 0.25 -4.97 -13.41
N ASP A 214 1.16 -5.31 -14.31
CA ASP A 214 1.44 -6.70 -14.69
C ASP A 214 1.96 -7.53 -13.49
N ALA A 215 2.72 -6.91 -12.58
CA ALA A 215 3.19 -7.56 -11.35
C ALA A 215 2.09 -7.78 -10.30
N ARG A 216 1.00 -7.01 -10.38
CA ARG A 216 -0.21 -7.15 -9.53
C ARG A 216 -1.23 -8.10 -10.14
N GLU A 217 -1.29 -8.16 -11.47
CA GLU A 217 -2.13 -9.10 -12.23
C GLU A 217 -1.49 -10.49 -12.28
N SER A 218 -0.17 -10.57 -12.21
CA SER A 218 0.56 -11.80 -11.90
C SER A 218 0.58 -12.09 -10.41
N ASP A 219 0.76 -13.37 -10.04
CA ASP A 219 0.82 -13.80 -8.64
C ASP A 219 2.18 -13.51 -7.97
N ALA A 220 2.93 -12.52 -8.46
CA ALA A 220 4.28 -12.21 -7.95
C ALA A 220 4.26 -11.80 -6.45
N THR A 221 3.20 -11.13 -6.02
CA THR A 221 3.01 -10.79 -4.59
C THR A 221 2.68 -12.04 -3.77
N GLY A 222 1.85 -12.94 -4.29
CA GLY A 222 1.55 -14.22 -3.64
C GLY A 222 2.81 -15.07 -3.50
N GLN A 223 3.62 -15.19 -4.55
CA GLN A 223 4.90 -15.90 -4.53
C GLN A 223 5.88 -15.36 -3.46
N LEU A 224 5.97 -14.03 -3.32
CA LEU A 224 6.79 -13.41 -2.27
C LEU A 224 6.24 -13.70 -0.87
N ILE A 225 4.91 -13.65 -0.69
CA ILE A 225 4.27 -13.94 0.60
C ILE A 225 4.44 -15.41 0.99
N GLU A 226 4.26 -16.34 0.05
CA GLU A 226 4.46 -17.77 0.27
C GLU A 226 5.93 -18.07 0.59
N TYR A 227 6.87 -17.40 -0.07
CA TYR A 227 8.28 -17.42 0.31
C TYR A 227 8.51 -16.96 1.77
N PHE A 228 7.79 -15.95 2.25
CA PHE A 228 7.92 -15.43 3.63
C PHE A 228 7.19 -16.26 4.69
N ARG A 229 6.06 -16.89 4.36
CA ARG A 229 5.24 -17.63 5.34
C ARG A 229 5.84 -18.97 5.75
N GLY A 230 6.64 -19.59 4.89
CA GLY A 230 6.97 -21.00 5.05
C GLY A 230 5.71 -21.87 4.90
N THR A 231 5.87 -23.09 4.40
CA THR A 231 4.76 -23.94 3.92
C THR A 231 3.97 -24.65 5.03
N ASP A 232 3.90 -24.11 6.25
CA ASP A 232 3.53 -24.89 7.45
C ASP A 232 2.04 -24.85 7.87
N GLU A 233 1.17 -24.04 7.24
CA GLU A 233 -0.23 -23.88 7.70
C GLU A 233 -1.35 -24.20 6.69
N LEU A 234 -1.09 -24.89 5.58
CA LEU A 234 -2.13 -25.25 4.61
C LEU A 234 -2.23 -26.76 4.36
N GLU A 235 -2.54 -27.52 5.41
CA GLU A 235 -3.18 -28.84 5.31
C GLU A 235 -4.54 -28.79 6.04
N THR A 236 -5.66 -29.06 5.36
CA THR A 236 -6.23 -30.41 5.46
C THR A 236 -7.23 -30.69 4.33
N ALA A 237 -6.89 -31.66 3.47
CA ALA A 237 -7.79 -32.71 3.00
C ALA A 237 -6.97 -33.83 2.35
N PRO A 238 -7.19 -35.12 2.71
CA PRO A 238 -6.60 -36.22 1.97
C PRO A 238 -7.28 -36.27 0.61
N THR A 239 -6.50 -36.06 -0.45
CA THR A 239 -6.99 -36.15 -1.83
C THR A 239 -5.95 -36.90 -2.65
N LEU A 240 -6.40 -37.95 -3.32
CA LEU A 240 -5.53 -38.85 -4.04
C LEU A 240 -5.15 -38.25 -5.39
N PRO A 241 -3.91 -38.46 -5.87
CA PRO A 241 -3.48 -37.97 -7.18
C PRO A 241 -4.35 -38.41 -8.33
N ALA A 242 -5.10 -39.51 -8.24
CA ALA A 242 -5.95 -40.02 -9.32
C ALA A 242 -7.22 -39.18 -9.58
N GLU A 243 -7.67 -38.40 -8.60
CA GLU A 243 -8.94 -37.64 -8.68
C GLU A 243 -8.77 -36.26 -9.33
N ALA A 244 -7.52 -35.83 -9.58
CA ALA A 244 -7.27 -34.58 -10.28
C ALA A 244 -7.54 -34.72 -11.80
N GLU A 245 -7.93 -33.65 -12.45
CA GLU A 245 -8.07 -33.52 -13.89
C GLU A 245 -6.85 -32.75 -14.42
N ILE A 246 -6.36 -33.11 -15.61
CA ILE A 246 -5.27 -32.38 -16.27
C ILE A 246 -5.81 -31.92 -17.62
N VAL A 247 -5.67 -30.63 -17.92
CA VAL A 247 -6.21 -30.00 -19.13
C VAL A 247 -5.13 -29.15 -19.79
N ASP A 248 -4.90 -29.32 -21.09
CA ASP A 248 -4.12 -28.36 -21.89
C ASP A 248 -4.95 -27.08 -22.11
N VAL A 249 -4.36 -25.92 -21.85
CA VAL A 249 -4.97 -24.60 -22.08
C VAL A 249 -4.09 -23.81 -23.06
N PRO A 250 -4.23 -24.04 -24.39
CA PRO A 250 -3.34 -23.47 -25.41
C PRO A 250 -3.28 -21.94 -25.41
N ASP A 251 -4.42 -21.28 -25.23
CA ASP A 251 -4.49 -19.80 -25.17
C ASP A 251 -3.63 -19.22 -24.04
N ALA A 252 -3.36 -20.03 -23.01
CA ALA A 252 -2.59 -19.65 -21.85
C ALA A 252 -1.21 -20.34 -21.79
N ASN A 253 -0.85 -21.10 -22.82
CA ASN A 253 0.41 -21.83 -22.98
C ASN A 253 0.80 -22.68 -21.75
N ARG A 254 -0.15 -23.43 -21.19
CA ARG A 254 0.12 -24.30 -20.04
C ARG A 254 -0.85 -25.47 -19.95
N TYR A 255 -0.38 -26.53 -19.30
CA TYR A 255 -1.25 -27.55 -18.72
C TYR A 255 -1.68 -27.13 -17.32
N GLU A 256 -2.94 -27.39 -16.97
CA GLU A 256 -3.52 -27.12 -15.66
C GLU A 256 -3.91 -28.43 -14.98
N LEU A 257 -3.45 -28.62 -13.74
CA LEU A 257 -3.85 -29.70 -12.85
C LEU A 257 -4.95 -29.18 -11.91
N ARG A 258 -6.16 -29.72 -12.02
CA ARG A 258 -7.34 -29.29 -11.25
C ARG A 258 -7.85 -30.41 -10.35
N LEU A 259 -8.27 -30.08 -9.14
CA LEU A 259 -8.84 -31.05 -8.20
C LEU A 259 -10.14 -30.48 -7.65
N GLY A 260 -11.26 -31.18 -7.90
CA GLY A 260 -12.59 -30.63 -7.59
C GLY A 260 -12.85 -29.28 -8.28
N GLY A 261 -12.32 -29.09 -9.50
CA GLY A 261 -12.41 -27.83 -10.25
C GLY A 261 -11.41 -26.74 -9.87
N ARG A 262 -10.71 -26.86 -8.72
CA ARG A 262 -9.70 -25.90 -8.25
C ARG A 262 -8.35 -26.17 -8.91
N LEU A 263 -7.69 -25.13 -9.46
CA LEU A 263 -6.32 -25.22 -9.96
C LEU A 263 -5.34 -25.49 -8.80
N ILE A 264 -4.59 -26.58 -8.86
CA ILE A 264 -3.61 -27.00 -7.84
C ILE A 264 -2.20 -27.22 -8.41
N GLY A 265 -2.01 -27.05 -9.71
CA GLY A 265 -0.70 -27.10 -10.35
C GLY A 265 -0.76 -26.73 -11.82
N LEU A 266 0.40 -26.41 -12.39
CA LEU A 266 0.54 -26.07 -13.80
C LEU A 266 1.89 -26.50 -14.38
N ALA A 267 1.92 -26.73 -15.68
CA ALA A 267 3.15 -26.89 -16.45
C ALA A 267 3.12 -25.91 -17.64
N ALA A 268 3.84 -24.81 -17.52
CA ALA A 268 3.94 -23.77 -18.54
C ALA A 268 4.88 -24.20 -19.68
N TYR A 269 4.48 -23.90 -20.90
CA TYR A 269 5.25 -24.25 -22.09
C TYR A 269 5.32 -23.11 -23.11
N ARG A 270 6.14 -23.29 -24.15
CA ARG A 270 6.08 -22.55 -25.41
C ARG A 270 6.15 -23.53 -26.57
N ARG A 271 5.23 -23.44 -27.53
CA ARG A 271 5.23 -24.24 -28.76
C ARG A 271 5.80 -23.43 -29.92
N ARG A 272 6.73 -24.02 -30.69
CA ARG A 272 7.27 -23.40 -31.92
C ARG A 272 7.93 -24.47 -32.80
N ASP A 273 7.67 -24.41 -34.11
CA ASP A 273 8.39 -25.19 -35.13
C ASP A 273 8.45 -26.72 -34.82
N GLY A 274 7.32 -27.30 -34.39
CA GLY A 274 7.24 -28.73 -34.03
C GLY A 274 7.88 -29.09 -32.67
N ARG A 275 8.26 -28.09 -31.88
CA ARG A 275 8.87 -28.26 -30.55
C ARG A 275 8.00 -27.69 -29.45
N ILE A 276 8.09 -28.26 -28.26
CA ILE A 276 7.48 -27.76 -27.02
C ILE A 276 8.54 -27.58 -25.93
N ALA A 277 8.73 -26.34 -25.50
CA ALA A 277 9.66 -26.01 -24.42
C ALA A 277 8.89 -25.86 -23.11
N PHE A 278 9.05 -26.80 -22.17
CA PHE A 278 8.50 -26.67 -20.82
C PHE A 278 9.40 -25.75 -20.00
N THR A 279 8.87 -24.61 -19.56
CA THR A 279 9.66 -23.56 -18.90
C THR A 279 9.52 -23.57 -17.38
N HIS A 280 8.38 -24.01 -16.87
CA HIS A 280 8.10 -24.02 -15.44
C HIS A 280 7.05 -25.08 -15.10
N THR A 281 7.22 -25.76 -13.98
CA THR A 281 6.23 -26.69 -13.43
C THR A 281 6.09 -26.40 -11.96
N GLU A 282 4.84 -26.27 -11.52
CA GLU A 282 4.51 -25.93 -10.15
C GLU A 282 3.29 -26.74 -9.72
N VAL A 283 3.32 -27.20 -8.49
CA VAL A 283 2.17 -27.76 -7.80
C VAL A 283 2.07 -27.06 -6.46
N ALA A 284 0.85 -26.87 -5.97
CA ALA A 284 0.65 -26.28 -4.66
C ALA A 284 1.48 -27.04 -3.61
N ALA A 285 2.11 -26.32 -2.68
CA ALA A 285 2.99 -26.91 -1.66
C ALA A 285 2.32 -28.06 -0.89
N SER A 286 1.02 -27.93 -0.58
CA SER A 286 0.19 -28.96 0.06
C SER A 286 0.07 -30.28 -0.74
N CYS A 287 0.49 -30.26 -2.00
CA CYS A 287 0.45 -31.36 -2.95
C CYS A 287 1.86 -31.86 -3.34
N GLU A 288 2.92 -31.25 -2.82
CA GLU A 288 4.30 -31.71 -3.03
C GLU A 288 4.56 -33.07 -2.36
N GLY A 289 5.52 -33.83 -2.89
CA GLY A 289 5.86 -35.16 -2.38
C GLY A 289 4.77 -36.23 -2.55
N ARG A 290 3.57 -35.85 -3.01
CA ARG A 290 2.40 -36.72 -3.15
C ARG A 290 2.17 -37.22 -4.59
N GLY A 291 3.08 -36.92 -5.51
CA GLY A 291 3.05 -37.42 -6.90
C GLY A 291 2.23 -36.61 -7.90
N PHE A 292 1.62 -35.49 -7.49
CA PHE A 292 0.85 -34.61 -8.39
C PHE A 292 1.72 -34.01 -9.50
N GLY A 293 2.92 -33.53 -9.18
CA GLY A 293 3.86 -32.99 -10.17
C GLY A 293 4.30 -34.06 -11.18
N SER A 294 4.59 -35.28 -10.70
CA SER A 294 4.92 -36.42 -11.57
C SER A 294 3.78 -36.77 -12.52
N ARG A 295 2.53 -36.75 -12.04
CA ARG A 295 1.36 -37.02 -12.88
C ARG A 295 1.15 -35.92 -13.93
N LEU A 296 1.34 -34.66 -13.55
CA LEU A 296 1.27 -33.53 -14.47
C LEU A 296 2.35 -33.58 -15.55
N ALA A 297 3.59 -33.90 -15.16
CA ALA A 297 4.70 -34.08 -16.10
C ALA A 297 4.46 -35.27 -17.06
N ALA A 298 4.00 -36.41 -16.54
CA ALA A 298 3.66 -37.57 -17.35
C ALA A 298 2.62 -37.21 -18.41
N ALA A 299 1.50 -36.61 -18.01
CA ALA A 299 0.44 -36.22 -18.93
C ALA A 299 0.94 -35.26 -20.01
N ALA A 300 1.66 -34.20 -19.63
CA ALA A 300 2.17 -33.22 -20.58
C ALA A 300 3.21 -33.80 -21.57
N LEU A 301 4.04 -34.75 -21.12
CA LEU A 301 5.01 -35.44 -21.97
C LEU A 301 4.37 -36.51 -22.85
N ASP A 302 3.34 -37.19 -22.34
CA ASP A 302 2.53 -38.12 -23.12
C ASP A 302 1.80 -37.38 -24.24
N ASP A 303 1.20 -36.22 -23.96
CA ASP A 303 0.56 -35.39 -24.98
C ASP A 303 1.58 -34.92 -26.03
N ALA A 304 2.76 -34.45 -25.61
CA ALA A 304 3.85 -34.11 -26.53
C ALA A 304 4.25 -35.30 -27.42
N ARG A 305 4.31 -36.53 -26.88
CA ARG A 305 4.57 -37.74 -27.66
C ARG A 305 3.47 -38.03 -28.68
N HIS A 306 2.20 -37.93 -28.28
CA HIS A 306 1.06 -38.18 -29.16
C HIS A 306 0.98 -37.14 -30.29
N GLU A 307 1.33 -35.89 -30.00
CA GLU A 307 1.40 -34.81 -31.00
C GLU A 307 2.66 -34.88 -31.87
N GLY A 308 3.63 -35.75 -31.54
CA GLY A 308 4.89 -35.87 -32.27
C GLY A 308 5.80 -34.64 -32.13
N LEU A 309 5.76 -33.97 -30.97
CA LEU A 309 6.55 -32.78 -30.67
C LEU A 309 7.91 -33.15 -30.04
N ASP A 310 8.96 -32.45 -30.45
CA ASP A 310 10.24 -32.51 -29.75
C ASP A 310 10.17 -31.68 -28.44
N VAL A 311 10.56 -32.28 -27.32
CA VAL A 311 10.54 -31.67 -26.00
C VAL A 311 11.86 -30.94 -25.71
N VAL A 312 11.76 -29.68 -25.27
CA VAL A 312 12.89 -28.90 -24.74
C VAL A 312 12.67 -28.67 -23.23
N PRO A 313 13.30 -29.46 -22.35
CA PRO A 313 13.01 -29.43 -20.91
C PRO A 313 13.80 -28.32 -20.19
N LEU A 314 13.42 -27.06 -20.38
CA LEU A 314 14.06 -25.92 -19.69
C LEU A 314 13.74 -25.88 -18.20
N CYS A 315 12.57 -26.39 -17.80
CA CYS A 315 12.19 -26.57 -16.41
C CYS A 315 13.04 -27.68 -15.77
N PRO A 316 13.77 -27.41 -14.68
CA PRO A 316 14.58 -28.42 -13.99
C PRO A 316 13.76 -29.61 -13.48
N PHE A 317 12.49 -29.40 -13.11
CA PHE A 317 11.60 -30.48 -12.68
C PHE A 317 11.32 -31.46 -13.82
N ILE A 318 10.96 -30.96 -15.01
CA ILE A 318 10.70 -31.80 -16.20
C ILE A 318 11.98 -32.51 -16.65
N ALA A 319 13.12 -31.81 -16.68
CA ALA A 319 14.40 -32.42 -17.01
C ALA A 319 14.71 -33.61 -16.09
N ARG A 320 14.60 -33.39 -14.77
CA ARG A 320 14.81 -34.43 -13.76
C ARG A 320 13.77 -35.55 -13.82
N TYR A 321 12.54 -35.23 -14.22
CA TYR A 321 11.50 -36.23 -14.42
C TYR A 321 11.87 -37.16 -15.58
N ILE A 322 12.28 -36.62 -16.73
CA ILE A 322 12.74 -37.40 -17.89
C ILE A 322 13.94 -38.27 -17.53
N GLU A 323 14.92 -37.75 -16.78
CA GLU A 323 16.07 -38.55 -16.31
C GLU A 323 15.67 -39.78 -15.50
N ARG A 324 14.58 -39.67 -14.72
CA ARG A 324 14.03 -40.76 -13.90
C ARG A 324 13.08 -41.67 -14.67
N HIS A 325 12.63 -41.24 -15.85
CA HIS A 325 11.65 -41.90 -16.70
C HIS A 325 12.20 -42.00 -18.14
N PRO A 326 13.14 -42.93 -18.41
CA PRO A 326 13.87 -43.01 -19.67
C PRO A 326 13.00 -43.23 -20.92
N GLU A 327 11.76 -43.67 -20.75
CA GLU A 327 10.74 -43.78 -21.80
C GLU A 327 10.43 -42.44 -22.50
N TYR A 328 10.76 -41.30 -21.87
CA TYR A 328 10.62 -39.97 -22.45
C TYR A 328 11.91 -39.43 -23.07
N SER A 329 13.07 -40.09 -22.88
CA SER A 329 14.36 -39.60 -23.37
C SER A 329 14.38 -39.39 -24.89
N GLN A 330 13.65 -40.23 -25.63
CA GLN A 330 13.53 -40.14 -27.08
C GLN A 330 12.76 -38.91 -27.58
N LEU A 331 12.01 -38.23 -26.70
CA LEU A 331 11.30 -37.00 -27.04
C LEU A 331 12.19 -35.77 -26.97
N VAL A 332 13.34 -35.85 -26.27
CA VAL A 332 14.18 -34.68 -26.04
C VAL A 332 14.81 -34.25 -27.35
N ALA A 333 14.57 -33.00 -27.75
CA ALA A 333 15.13 -32.43 -28.97
C ALA A 333 16.66 -32.61 -28.99
N SER A 334 17.19 -33.15 -30.09
CA SER A 334 18.64 -33.17 -30.30
C SER A 334 19.15 -31.73 -30.43
N SER A 335 20.16 -31.38 -29.63
CA SER A 335 20.75 -30.04 -29.51
C SER A 335 21.14 -29.39 -30.83
#